data_AF-A0A7S2Z2S2-F1
#
_entry.id   AF-A0A7S2Z2S2-F1
#
_cell.length_a   1.000
_cell.length_b   1.000
_cell.length_c   1.000
_cell.angle_alpha   90.00
_cell.angle_beta   90.00
_cell.angle_gamma   90.00
#
_symmetry.space_group_name_H-M   'P 1'
#
loop_
_entity.id
_entity.type
_entity.pdbx_description
1 polymer ?
#
loop_
_entity_poly.entity_id
_entity_poly.type
_entity_poly.pdbx_seq_one_letter_code
_entity_poly.pdbx_strand_id
1 'polypeptide(L)'
;GGGNGTGRSTREWDSGDAGDGNGRSRVIVAAACAALAGFLGLHPKSGAVGGSPASALAEVQQAPRQASASHHDHSHGREGLILESWLNWLDKLVNECLDERGVLNLEALDKRFSFQAESGAMAAAGEKERGASGYAKLADKLWRAIDSGDVALAESLIESIDKDSMLTFGKYAIRSICEKDQALVQSAVNKKEFWKVVQLAHFGSVHQQALAAKEVQQLSSPQAPASSRDLVKRAEKDVTTINSILVPYQGGDVKRLAGLLRKGTPEQRVMAAQALNGLCGMGLSEKVAASLSNPATIREAVALLQKECDSPADKRGPPPQAASASAGASAGMGGSPLLKEWIQDFSLPPRISLAGLFGALGTHKPESLNRALEWDVLQPLAKMVGRGEEKERELVASLLLVMMTASEKAWRAAKASKLLSESTTTAAASAAANKRQGGGNLPLLATCLKFDGTHEELGDHMFAMSK
;
A
#
# COMPACT_ATOMS: atom_id res chain seq x y z
N GLY A 1 -25.29 -11.33 66.80
CA GLY A 1 -25.35 -12.79 66.64
C GLY A 1 -26.38 -13.12 65.58
N GLY A 2 -26.07 -14.08 64.68
CA GLY A 2 -26.97 -14.77 63.73
C GLY A 2 -27.64 -13.87 62.67
N GLY A 3 -27.77 -14.22 61.39
CA GLY A 3 -27.44 -15.43 60.62
C GLY A 3 -28.01 -15.27 59.21
N ASN A 4 -27.26 -15.78 58.23
CA ASN A 4 -27.56 -16.19 56.85
C ASN A 4 -28.91 -15.89 56.18
N GLY A 5 -28.85 -15.54 54.87
CA GLY A 5 -29.81 -16.08 53.91
C GLY A 5 -30.00 -15.35 52.57
N THR A 6 -29.28 -15.85 51.55
CA THR A 6 -29.72 -16.08 50.15
C THR A 6 -30.05 -14.93 49.17
N GLY A 7 -29.46 -15.04 47.96
CA GLY A 7 -29.86 -14.28 46.77
C GLY A 7 -28.87 -14.37 45.60
N ARG A 8 -28.54 -15.58 45.15
CA ARG A 8 -27.70 -15.86 43.96
C ARG A 8 -28.62 -15.83 42.73
N SER A 9 -28.38 -14.94 41.76
CA SER A 9 -29.05 -14.95 40.46
C SER A 9 -28.03 -15.23 39.36
N THR A 10 -28.21 -16.40 38.75
CA THR A 10 -27.58 -16.90 37.54
C THR A 10 -28.22 -16.23 36.32
N ARG A 11 -27.42 -15.74 35.38
CA ARG A 11 -27.81 -15.66 33.98
C ARG A 11 -26.71 -16.25 33.11
N GLU A 12 -27.03 -17.42 32.59
CA GLU A 12 -26.46 -18.04 31.40
C GLU A 12 -26.36 -17.00 30.28
N TRP A 13 -25.19 -16.95 29.64
CA TRP A 13 -25.09 -16.53 28.26
C TRP A 13 -24.44 -17.67 27.51
N ASP A 14 -25.25 -18.18 26.59
CA ASP A 14 -25.02 -19.28 25.69
C ASP A 14 -23.76 -19.08 24.85
N SER A 15 -23.13 -20.22 24.58
CA SER A 15 -21.97 -20.37 23.72
C SER A 15 -22.43 -20.34 22.27
N GLY A 16 -22.05 -19.31 21.54
CA GLY A 16 -22.32 -19.15 20.10
C GLY A 16 -21.03 -19.22 19.31
N ASP A 17 -21.03 -20.14 18.36
CA ASP A 17 -19.93 -20.74 17.62
C ASP A 17 -19.05 -19.82 16.75
N ALA A 18 -17.84 -20.34 16.55
CA ALA A 18 -16.76 -20.03 15.64
C ALA A 18 -17.07 -19.15 14.40
N GLY A 19 -16.31 -18.05 14.28
CA GLY A 19 -16.00 -17.41 13.01
C GLY A 19 -14.49 -17.38 12.80
N ASP A 20 -13.95 -18.36 12.09
CA ASP A 20 -12.56 -18.41 11.63
C ASP A 20 -12.27 -17.24 10.68
N GLY A 21 -11.86 -16.11 11.26
CA GLY A 21 -11.35 -14.95 10.54
C GLY A 21 -9.86 -15.10 10.28
N ASN A 22 -9.48 -15.95 9.33
CA ASN A 22 -8.09 -16.09 8.91
C ASN A 22 -7.65 -14.84 8.13
N GLY A 23 -7.12 -13.87 8.87
CA GLY A 23 -6.66 -12.57 8.37
C GLY A 23 -5.44 -12.73 7.46
N ARG A 24 -5.69 -12.78 6.15
CA ARG A 24 -4.65 -12.77 5.12
C ARG A 24 -3.90 -11.43 5.11
N SER A 25 -2.79 -11.36 5.84
CA SER A 25 -1.72 -10.38 5.59
C SER A 25 -1.04 -10.72 4.26
N ARG A 26 -1.59 -10.19 3.15
CA ARG A 26 -0.92 -10.23 1.85
C ARG A 26 0.10 -9.11 1.77
N VAL A 27 1.31 -9.48 1.38
CA VAL A 27 2.41 -8.65 0.90
C VAL A 27 1.89 -7.64 -0.13
N ILE A 28 1.66 -6.40 0.30
CA ILE A 28 1.34 -5.26 -0.58
C ILE A 28 2.67 -4.73 -1.13
N VAL A 29 3.26 -5.42 -2.11
CA VAL A 29 4.43 -4.87 -2.83
C VAL A 29 4.31 -4.95 -4.35
N ALA A 30 3.44 -5.81 -4.92
CA ALA A 30 3.39 -6.01 -6.38
C ALA A 30 2.15 -5.46 -7.12
N ALA A 31 1.06 -5.08 -6.43
CA ALA A 31 -0.22 -4.76 -7.10
C ALA A 31 -0.45 -3.27 -7.44
N ALA A 32 0.46 -2.36 -7.06
CA ALA A 32 0.21 -0.91 -7.13
C ALA A 32 0.36 -0.30 -8.55
N CYS A 33 1.04 -0.97 -9.49
CA CYS A 33 1.30 -0.39 -10.82
C CYS A 33 0.18 -0.66 -11.85
N ALA A 34 -0.69 -1.65 -11.65
CA ALA A 34 -1.74 -2.00 -12.62
C ALA A 34 -3.02 -1.13 -12.49
N ALA A 35 -3.28 -0.55 -11.32
CA ALA A 35 -4.49 0.25 -11.08
C ALA A 35 -4.49 1.62 -11.80
N LEU A 36 -3.31 2.13 -12.18
CA LEU A 36 -3.18 3.45 -12.79
C LEU A 36 -3.49 3.46 -14.29
N ALA A 37 -3.32 2.33 -14.98
CA ALA A 37 -3.73 2.17 -16.38
C ALA A 37 -5.25 2.00 -16.52
N GLY A 38 -5.94 1.48 -15.49
CA GLY A 38 -7.40 1.33 -15.48
C GLY A 38 -8.17 2.65 -15.33
N PHE A 39 -7.54 3.69 -14.76
CA PHE A 39 -8.18 4.99 -14.51
C PHE A 39 -8.35 5.86 -15.79
N LEU A 40 -7.65 5.52 -16.88
CA LEU A 40 -7.66 6.29 -18.14
C LEU A 40 -8.46 5.60 -19.27
N GLY A 41 -9.15 4.50 -18.98
CA GLY A 41 -10.01 3.79 -19.94
C GLY A 41 -11.33 4.52 -20.21
N LEU A 42 -11.29 5.62 -20.95
CA LEU A 42 -12.48 6.31 -21.46
C LEU A 42 -13.16 5.44 -22.54
N HIS A 43 -14.33 4.88 -22.21
CA HIS A 43 -15.30 4.41 -23.19
C HIS A 43 -16.68 4.97 -22.85
N PRO A 44 -17.23 5.92 -23.62
CA PRO A 44 -18.65 6.20 -23.61
C PRO A 44 -19.34 5.26 -24.61
N LYS A 45 -20.27 4.42 -24.14
CA LYS A 45 -21.33 3.88 -25.00
C LYS A 45 -22.62 4.64 -24.71
N SER A 46 -22.96 5.57 -25.60
CA SER A 46 -24.29 6.17 -25.69
C SER A 46 -25.24 5.20 -26.40
N GLY A 47 -26.47 5.03 -25.89
CA GLY A 47 -27.55 4.41 -26.66
C GLY A 47 -28.77 3.89 -25.89
N ALA A 48 -29.71 4.80 -25.62
CA ALA A 48 -31.17 4.64 -25.64
C ALA A 48 -31.97 3.90 -24.53
N VAL A 49 -32.76 4.72 -23.80
CA VAL A 49 -34.23 4.64 -23.51
C VAL A 49 -34.83 3.39 -22.85
N GLY A 50 -35.28 3.57 -21.59
CA GLY A 50 -36.58 3.11 -21.10
C GLY A 50 -36.61 1.88 -20.17
N GLY A 51 -36.88 2.08 -18.87
CA GLY A 51 -37.29 0.99 -17.97
C GLY A 51 -37.13 1.31 -16.47
N SER A 52 -38.21 1.14 -15.71
CA SER A 52 -38.36 1.44 -14.27
C SER A 52 -37.50 0.56 -13.33
N PRO A 53 -37.28 0.99 -12.06
CA PRO A 53 -36.32 0.36 -11.15
C PRO A 53 -37.00 -0.65 -10.21
N ALA A 54 -36.94 -1.94 -10.52
CA ALA A 54 -37.19 -3.02 -9.55
C ALA A 54 -36.72 -4.37 -10.10
N SER A 55 -35.41 -4.68 -9.96
CA SER A 55 -34.81 -6.03 -9.85
C SER A 55 -33.33 -5.99 -10.27
N ALA A 56 -32.42 -5.88 -9.30
CA ALA A 56 -30.99 -6.17 -9.50
C ALA A 56 -30.31 -6.37 -8.14
N LEU A 57 -30.60 -7.49 -7.48
CA LEU A 57 -29.90 -7.91 -6.25
C LEU A 57 -29.58 -9.42 -6.24
N ALA A 58 -29.62 -10.07 -7.40
CA ALA A 58 -29.39 -11.51 -7.49
C ALA A 58 -28.79 -11.91 -8.86
N GLU A 59 -27.58 -11.44 -9.19
CA GLU A 59 -26.77 -12.03 -10.29
C GLU A 59 -25.31 -11.54 -10.24
N VAL A 60 -24.53 -12.02 -9.25
CA VAL A 60 -23.05 -11.89 -9.22
C VAL A 60 -22.39 -13.22 -8.83
N GLN A 61 -22.96 -14.35 -9.27
CA GLN A 61 -22.29 -15.64 -9.18
C GLN A 61 -22.41 -16.39 -10.51
N GLN A 62 -21.24 -16.72 -11.06
CA GLN A 62 -20.93 -17.57 -12.22
C GLN A 62 -20.75 -16.87 -13.60
N ALA A 63 -19.52 -17.01 -14.13
CA ALA A 63 -18.96 -16.45 -15.38
C ALA A 63 -19.45 -17.19 -16.65
N PRO A 64 -19.05 -16.87 -17.92
CA PRO A 64 -17.67 -17.13 -18.42
C PRO A 64 -17.12 -16.27 -19.61
N ARG A 65 -15.85 -16.59 -19.93
CA ARG A 65 -14.94 -16.30 -21.07
C ARG A 65 -15.53 -16.02 -22.47
N GLN A 66 -14.79 -15.16 -23.21
CA GLN A 66 -14.38 -15.17 -24.64
C GLN A 66 -14.71 -13.90 -25.45
N ALA A 67 -13.65 -13.20 -25.89
CA ALA A 67 -13.46 -12.47 -27.16
C ALA A 67 -12.32 -11.43 -26.96
N SER A 68 -11.35 -11.17 -27.82
CA SER A 68 -10.82 -11.77 -29.04
C SER A 68 -9.39 -11.23 -29.20
N ALA A 69 -8.61 -11.95 -30.01
CA ALA A 69 -7.18 -11.79 -30.23
C ALA A 69 -6.73 -10.43 -30.78
N SER A 70 -5.64 -9.89 -30.24
CA SER A 70 -4.67 -9.12 -31.00
C SER A 70 -3.26 -9.52 -30.54
N HIS A 71 -2.40 -9.82 -31.51
CA HIS A 71 -1.03 -10.29 -31.32
C HIS A 71 -0.18 -9.23 -30.61
N HIS A 72 0.04 -9.42 -29.31
CA HIS A 72 1.18 -8.85 -28.62
C HIS A 72 2.00 -9.98 -28.01
N ASP A 73 3.31 -9.83 -28.15
CA ASP A 73 4.37 -10.75 -27.73
C ASP A 73 4.14 -11.27 -26.30
N HIS A 74 3.83 -12.57 -26.18
CA HIS A 74 3.40 -13.22 -24.93
C HIS A 74 4.58 -13.76 -24.07
N SER A 75 5.80 -13.31 -24.31
CA SER A 75 6.98 -13.79 -23.55
C SER A 75 7.05 -13.25 -22.10
N HIS A 76 6.38 -12.14 -21.76
CA HIS A 76 6.36 -11.58 -20.40
C HIS A 76 5.22 -12.11 -19.50
N GLY A 77 4.44 -13.09 -19.95
CA GLY A 77 3.28 -13.60 -19.21
C GLY A 77 3.56 -14.77 -18.25
N ARG A 78 4.82 -15.19 -18.09
CA ARG A 78 5.19 -16.38 -17.29
C ARG A 78 6.20 -16.14 -16.18
N GLU A 79 6.84 -14.98 -16.13
CA GLU A 79 7.77 -14.64 -15.04
C GLU A 79 7.01 -14.57 -13.71
N GLY A 80 7.53 -15.27 -12.70
CA GLY A 80 6.98 -15.26 -11.33
C GLY A 80 6.00 -16.39 -10.98
N LEU A 81 5.54 -17.19 -11.95
CA LEU A 81 4.60 -18.29 -11.67
C LEU A 81 5.22 -19.41 -10.83
N ILE A 82 6.51 -19.70 -11.03
CA ILE A 82 7.21 -20.76 -10.29
C ILE A 82 7.45 -20.28 -8.87
N LEU A 83 7.95 -19.04 -8.72
CA LEU A 83 8.17 -18.43 -7.42
C LEU A 83 6.87 -18.35 -6.62
N GLU A 84 5.77 -17.89 -7.23
CA GLU A 84 4.46 -17.82 -6.59
C GLU A 84 3.96 -19.21 -6.17
N SER A 85 4.06 -20.22 -7.05
CA SER A 85 3.63 -21.59 -6.73
C SER A 85 4.43 -22.18 -5.57
N TRP A 86 5.75 -21.96 -5.56
CA TRP A 86 6.64 -22.44 -4.51
C TRP A 86 6.42 -21.72 -3.17
N LEU A 87 6.25 -20.39 -3.18
CA LEU A 87 5.92 -19.61 -1.99
C LEU A 87 4.57 -20.04 -1.39
N ASN A 88 3.56 -20.30 -2.23
CA ASN A 88 2.27 -20.82 -1.77
C ASN A 88 2.40 -22.22 -1.14
N TRP A 89 3.30 -23.06 -1.65
CA TRP A 89 3.60 -24.36 -1.06
C TRP A 89 4.30 -24.22 0.29
N LEU A 90 5.30 -23.33 0.40
CA LEU A 90 5.95 -23.02 1.67
C LEU A 90 4.97 -22.46 2.70
N ASP A 91 4.09 -21.54 2.30
CA ASP A 91 3.10 -20.93 3.20
C ASP A 91 2.18 -21.98 3.82
N LYS A 92 1.65 -22.92 3.01
CA LYS A 92 0.86 -24.05 3.53
C LYS A 92 1.63 -24.86 4.57
N LEU A 93 2.89 -25.14 4.26
CA LEU A 93 3.77 -25.96 5.10
C LEU A 93 4.13 -25.26 6.41
N VAL A 94 4.34 -23.94 6.40
CA VAL A 94 4.51 -23.10 7.60
C VAL A 94 3.22 -23.06 8.43
N ASN A 95 2.06 -22.83 7.78
CA ASN A 95 0.76 -22.73 8.45
C ASN A 95 0.39 -24.00 9.21
N GLU A 96 0.70 -25.17 8.66
CA GLU A 96 0.48 -26.46 9.32
C GLU A 96 1.42 -26.71 10.51
N CYS A 97 2.46 -25.88 10.68
CA CYS A 97 3.44 -25.97 11.77
C CYS A 97 3.32 -24.80 12.76
N LEU A 98 2.27 -23.99 12.65
CA LEU A 98 1.93 -23.00 13.66
C LEU A 98 1.26 -23.71 14.86
N ASP A 99 1.58 -23.28 16.07
CA ASP A 99 0.86 -23.71 17.26
C ASP A 99 -0.51 -23.02 17.38
N GLU A 100 -1.27 -23.36 18.43
CA GLU A 100 -2.59 -22.76 18.71
C GLU A 100 -2.56 -21.23 18.89
N ARG A 101 -1.37 -20.65 19.07
CA ARG A 101 -1.16 -19.20 19.22
C ARG A 101 -0.65 -18.56 17.92
N GLY A 102 -0.57 -19.32 16.83
CA GLY A 102 -0.02 -18.87 15.56
C GLY A 102 1.51 -18.74 15.57
N VAL A 103 2.22 -19.32 16.55
CA VAL A 103 3.68 -19.27 16.63
C VAL A 103 4.26 -20.46 15.86
N LEU A 104 5.20 -20.19 14.96
CA LEU A 104 5.88 -21.23 14.20
C LEU A 104 6.68 -22.15 15.14
N ASN A 105 6.28 -23.41 15.23
CA ASN A 105 6.96 -24.42 16.02
C ASN A 105 8.02 -25.12 15.15
N LEU A 106 9.27 -24.65 15.25
CA LEU A 106 10.40 -25.20 14.50
C LEU A 106 10.68 -26.68 14.84
N GLU A 107 10.36 -27.14 16.06
CA GLU A 107 10.49 -28.55 16.42
C GLU A 107 9.40 -29.41 15.78
N ALA A 108 8.17 -28.91 15.69
CA ALA A 108 7.07 -29.61 15.02
C ALA A 108 7.35 -29.71 13.51
N LEU A 109 7.88 -28.63 12.93
CA LEU A 109 8.39 -28.59 11.56
C LEU A 109 9.46 -29.68 11.36
N ASP A 110 10.49 -29.73 12.21
CA ASP A 110 11.55 -30.74 12.15
C ASP A 110 11.04 -32.17 12.35
N LYS A 111 10.10 -32.41 13.27
CA LYS A 111 9.49 -33.73 13.53
C LYS A 111 8.71 -34.25 12.34
N ARG A 112 7.85 -33.41 11.76
CA ARG A 112 7.03 -33.77 10.58
C ARG A 112 7.90 -34.18 9.39
N PHE A 113 9.07 -33.58 9.30
CA PHE A 113 10.05 -33.87 8.27
C PHE A 113 10.96 -35.05 8.55
N SER A 114 11.15 -35.40 9.82
CA SER A 114 11.90 -36.59 10.21
C SER A 114 11.07 -37.86 9.94
N PHE A 115 9.74 -37.79 10.11
CA PHE A 115 8.83 -38.92 9.90
C PHE A 115 8.76 -39.41 8.44
N GLN A 116 8.97 -38.52 7.45
CA GLN A 116 9.04 -38.92 6.04
C GLN A 116 10.39 -39.56 5.63
N ALA A 117 11.47 -39.27 6.37
CA ALA A 117 12.78 -39.85 6.09
C ALA A 117 12.88 -41.32 6.53
N GLU A 118 12.11 -41.72 7.54
CA GLU A 118 12.06 -43.11 8.03
C GLU A 118 11.31 -44.06 7.08
N SER A 119 10.49 -43.54 6.17
CA SER A 119 9.82 -44.32 5.10
C SER A 119 10.75 -44.70 3.93
N GLY A 120 11.99 -44.21 3.88
CA GLY A 120 12.93 -44.40 2.76
C GLY A 120 14.35 -44.75 3.21
N ALA A 121 14.52 -45.36 4.37
CA ALA A 121 15.80 -45.63 4.99
C ALA A 121 16.57 -46.77 4.30
N MET A 122 17.23 -46.50 3.15
CA MET A 122 18.39 -47.30 2.71
C MET A 122 19.50 -46.56 1.94
N ALA A 123 19.39 -45.27 1.58
CA ALA A 123 20.37 -44.66 0.65
C ALA A 123 21.27 -43.51 1.17
N ALA A 124 21.12 -42.98 2.39
CA ALA A 124 21.60 -41.62 2.70
C ALA A 124 22.54 -41.48 3.91
N ALA A 125 23.73 -42.09 3.88
CA ALA A 125 24.78 -41.82 4.87
C ALA A 125 25.99 -41.02 4.31
N GLY A 126 26.23 -41.04 2.99
CA GLY A 126 27.39 -40.37 2.37
C GLY A 126 27.13 -38.98 1.77
N GLU A 127 25.89 -38.68 1.35
CA GLU A 127 25.52 -37.39 0.73
C GLU A 127 25.04 -36.31 1.73
N LYS A 128 24.84 -36.68 3.00
CA LYS A 128 24.16 -35.86 4.00
C LYS A 128 24.89 -34.55 4.39
N GLU A 129 26.21 -34.52 4.40
CA GLU A 129 26.95 -33.31 4.82
C GLU A 129 27.28 -32.33 3.67
N ARG A 130 27.52 -32.83 2.45
CA ARG A 130 27.78 -31.95 1.30
C ARG A 130 26.51 -31.31 0.75
N GLY A 131 25.39 -32.03 0.74
CA GLY A 131 24.09 -31.48 0.31
C GLY A 131 23.52 -30.43 1.27
N ALA A 132 23.68 -30.64 2.58
CA ALA A 132 23.18 -29.75 3.64
C ALA A 132 23.73 -28.31 3.53
N SER A 133 25.05 -28.16 3.38
CA SER A 133 25.66 -26.81 3.24
C SER A 133 25.33 -26.16 1.89
N GLY A 134 25.08 -26.96 0.85
CA GLY A 134 24.66 -26.49 -0.47
C GLY A 134 23.27 -25.85 -0.42
N TYR A 135 22.29 -26.55 0.15
CA TYR A 135 20.92 -26.04 0.24
C TYR A 135 20.80 -24.80 1.13
N ALA A 136 21.56 -24.71 2.23
CA ALA A 136 21.60 -23.49 3.05
C ALA A 136 22.06 -22.27 2.24
N LYS A 137 23.14 -22.40 1.46
CA LYS A 137 23.64 -21.31 0.61
C LYS A 137 22.66 -20.95 -0.51
N LEU A 138 22.00 -21.94 -1.10
CA LEU A 138 20.98 -21.71 -2.12
C LEU A 138 19.75 -21.00 -1.53
N ALA A 139 19.32 -21.37 -0.32
CA ALA A 139 18.23 -20.73 0.40
C ALA A 139 18.54 -19.26 0.71
N ASP A 140 19.74 -18.97 1.21
CA ASP A 140 20.18 -17.59 1.43
C ASP A 140 20.19 -16.77 0.14
N LYS A 141 20.69 -17.38 -0.95
CA LYS A 141 20.74 -16.75 -2.26
C LYS A 141 19.34 -16.51 -2.82
N LEU A 142 18.41 -17.44 -2.61
CA LEU A 142 17.01 -17.32 -3.00
C LEU A 142 16.37 -16.13 -2.29
N TRP A 143 16.50 -16.03 -0.96
CA TRP A 143 15.93 -14.90 -0.24
C TRP A 143 16.58 -13.58 -0.62
N ARG A 144 17.89 -13.53 -0.91
CA ARG A 144 18.53 -12.31 -1.44
C ARG A 144 17.97 -11.91 -2.80
N ALA A 145 17.71 -12.88 -3.70
CA ALA A 145 17.10 -12.61 -5.00
C ALA A 145 15.68 -12.06 -4.83
N ILE A 146 14.89 -12.63 -3.91
CA ILE A 146 13.55 -12.13 -3.55
C ILE A 146 13.65 -10.71 -2.97
N ASP A 147 14.56 -10.47 -2.02
CA ASP A 147 14.78 -9.16 -1.38
C ASP A 147 15.18 -8.09 -2.40
N SER A 148 15.90 -8.46 -3.47
CA SER A 148 16.31 -7.56 -4.55
C SER A 148 15.29 -7.45 -5.70
N GLY A 149 14.18 -8.19 -5.64
CA GLY A 149 13.19 -8.26 -6.73
C GLY A 149 13.69 -8.96 -8.01
N ASP A 150 14.77 -9.75 -7.92
CA ASP A 150 15.31 -10.54 -9.03
C ASP A 150 14.54 -11.86 -9.17
N VAL A 151 13.35 -11.75 -9.75
CA VAL A 151 12.41 -12.88 -9.93
C VAL A 151 13.05 -13.98 -10.78
N ALA A 152 13.77 -13.62 -11.85
CA ALA A 152 14.41 -14.59 -12.74
C ALA A 152 15.47 -15.42 -12.02
N LEU A 153 16.31 -14.79 -11.19
CA LEU A 153 17.28 -15.51 -10.37
C LEU A 153 16.58 -16.38 -9.33
N ALA A 154 15.53 -15.89 -8.67
CA ALA A 154 14.78 -16.65 -7.68
C ALA A 154 14.17 -17.92 -8.30
N GLU A 155 13.54 -17.82 -9.47
CA GLU A 155 12.96 -18.96 -10.19
C GLU A 155 14.04 -19.93 -10.66
N SER A 156 15.15 -19.43 -11.23
CA SER A 156 16.28 -20.28 -11.63
C SER A 156 16.86 -21.08 -10.46
N LEU A 157 16.91 -20.49 -9.26
CA LEU A 157 17.36 -21.20 -8.05
C LEU A 157 16.38 -22.30 -7.66
N ILE A 158 15.07 -22.06 -7.71
CA ILE A 158 14.04 -23.07 -7.42
C ILE A 158 14.11 -24.20 -8.45
N GLU A 159 14.24 -23.89 -9.74
CA GLU A 159 14.34 -24.88 -10.82
C GLU A 159 15.61 -25.73 -10.75
N SER A 160 16.68 -25.21 -10.17
CA SER A 160 17.95 -25.95 -10.00
C SER A 160 17.89 -27.07 -8.95
N ILE A 161 16.79 -27.15 -8.18
CA ILE A 161 16.61 -28.15 -7.13
C ILE A 161 15.90 -29.38 -7.68
N ASP A 162 16.50 -30.56 -7.50
CA ASP A 162 15.87 -31.83 -7.84
C ASP A 162 14.52 -31.99 -7.12
N LYS A 163 13.52 -32.56 -7.79
CA LYS A 163 12.16 -32.73 -7.24
C LYS A 163 12.16 -33.47 -5.90
N ASP A 164 13.00 -34.49 -5.77
CA ASP A 164 13.12 -35.30 -4.55
C ASP A 164 13.81 -34.55 -3.40
N SER A 165 14.56 -33.48 -3.73
CA SER A 165 15.26 -32.63 -2.77
C SER A 165 14.50 -31.34 -2.42
N MET A 166 13.41 -31.03 -3.12
CA MET A 166 12.64 -29.79 -2.95
C MET A 166 12.16 -29.58 -1.52
N LEU A 167 11.74 -30.67 -0.85
CA LEU A 167 11.32 -30.61 0.55
C LEU A 167 12.47 -30.19 1.48
N THR A 168 13.66 -30.77 1.29
CA THR A 168 14.85 -30.45 2.10
C THR A 168 15.28 -29.01 1.85
N PHE A 169 15.30 -28.58 0.59
CA PHE A 169 15.56 -27.18 0.25
C PHE A 169 14.57 -26.22 0.93
N GLY A 170 13.27 -26.54 0.92
CA GLY A 170 12.25 -25.75 1.61
C GLY A 170 12.51 -25.58 3.12
N LYS A 171 13.04 -26.60 3.81
CA LYS A 171 13.44 -26.48 5.23
C LYS A 171 14.57 -25.47 5.43
N TYR A 172 15.59 -25.52 4.58
CA TYR A 172 16.69 -24.57 4.64
C TYR A 172 16.22 -23.15 4.32
N ALA A 173 15.28 -23.01 3.37
CA ALA A 173 14.64 -21.74 3.10
C ALA A 173 13.89 -21.19 4.33
N ILE A 174 13.07 -22.00 5.00
CA ILE A 174 12.35 -21.58 6.21
C ILE A 174 13.32 -21.21 7.34
N ARG A 175 14.36 -22.02 7.57
CA ARG A 175 15.38 -21.72 8.61
C ARG A 175 16.10 -20.41 8.31
N SER A 176 16.55 -20.22 7.08
CA SER A 176 17.24 -18.99 6.64
C SER A 176 16.37 -17.74 6.86
N ILE A 177 15.08 -17.77 6.51
CA ILE A 177 14.21 -16.61 6.75
C ILE A 177 13.91 -16.42 8.25
N CYS A 178 13.79 -17.49 9.03
CA CYS A 178 13.63 -17.39 10.49
C CYS A 178 14.86 -16.76 11.16
N GLU A 179 16.07 -17.16 10.75
CA GLU A 179 17.33 -16.56 11.23
C GLU A 179 17.43 -15.08 10.87
N LYS A 180 17.04 -14.71 9.63
CA LYS A 180 16.95 -13.31 9.21
C LYS A 180 15.96 -12.52 10.07
N ASP A 181 14.76 -13.06 10.31
CA ASP A 181 13.72 -12.43 11.14
C ASP A 181 14.21 -12.22 12.58
N GLN A 182 14.88 -13.22 13.16
CA GLN A 182 15.47 -13.12 14.49
C GLN A 182 16.57 -12.06 14.55
N ALA A 183 17.47 -12.04 13.57
CA ALA A 183 18.53 -11.03 13.48
C ALA A 183 17.95 -9.61 13.36
N LEU A 184 16.86 -9.45 12.60
CA LEU A 184 16.18 -8.17 12.42
C LEU A 184 15.54 -7.67 13.73
N VAL A 185 14.80 -8.51 14.44
CA VAL A 185 14.21 -8.17 15.75
C VAL A 185 15.30 -7.83 16.77
N GLN A 186 16.34 -8.66 16.87
CA GLN A 186 17.44 -8.44 17.82
C GLN A 186 18.26 -7.19 17.49
N SER A 187 18.48 -6.89 16.20
CA SER A 187 19.09 -5.64 15.77
C SER A 187 18.27 -4.43 16.25
N ALA A 188 16.95 -4.45 16.09
CA ALA A 188 16.09 -3.35 16.55
C ALA A 188 16.15 -3.16 18.07
N VAL A 189 16.14 -4.27 18.84
CA VAL A 189 16.31 -4.23 20.30
C VAL A 189 17.68 -3.64 20.69
N ASN A 190 18.76 -4.12 20.08
CA ASN A 190 20.13 -3.67 20.36
C ASN A 190 20.34 -2.18 20.03
N LYS A 191 19.72 -1.70 18.95
CA LYS A 191 19.72 -0.29 18.54
C LYS A 191 18.76 0.58 19.36
N LYS A 192 17.97 -0.02 20.26
CA LYS A 192 16.91 0.65 21.04
C LYS A 192 15.83 1.28 20.16
N GLU A 193 15.60 0.70 18.98
CA GLU A 193 14.52 1.08 18.05
C GLU A 193 13.22 0.38 18.46
N PHE A 194 12.75 0.63 19.70
CA PHE A 194 11.60 -0.11 20.26
C PHE A 194 10.31 0.10 19.47
N TRP A 195 10.17 1.23 18.77
CA TRP A 195 9.07 1.47 17.84
C TRP A 195 9.07 0.46 16.69
N LYS A 196 10.24 0.01 16.22
CA LYS A 196 10.40 -0.99 15.17
C LYS A 196 10.04 -2.38 15.68
N VAL A 197 10.42 -2.70 16.92
CA VAL A 197 10.00 -3.96 17.59
C VAL A 197 8.48 -4.01 17.70
N VAL A 198 7.83 -2.93 18.15
CA VAL A 198 6.36 -2.84 18.20
C VAL A 198 5.74 -2.93 16.81
N GLN A 199 6.29 -2.27 15.79
CA GLN A 199 5.83 -2.41 14.41
C GLN A 199 5.86 -3.87 13.94
N LEU A 200 6.96 -4.58 14.18
CA LEU A 200 7.12 -5.99 13.79
C LEU A 200 6.15 -6.90 14.54
N ALA A 201 5.87 -6.60 15.81
CA ALA A 201 4.91 -7.33 16.63
C ALA A 201 3.46 -7.26 16.06
N HIS A 202 3.13 -6.19 15.33
CA HIS A 202 1.77 -5.97 14.79
C HIS A 202 1.66 -6.17 13.27
N PHE A 203 2.71 -5.88 12.52
CA PHE A 203 2.69 -5.80 11.05
C PHE A 203 3.78 -6.64 10.37
N GLY A 204 4.63 -7.34 11.14
CA GLY A 204 5.67 -8.22 10.59
C GLY A 204 5.13 -9.53 10.02
N SER A 205 6.02 -10.40 9.54
CA SER A 205 5.70 -11.82 9.27
C SER A 205 5.20 -12.51 10.54
N VAL A 206 4.50 -13.65 10.43
CA VAL A 206 4.00 -14.41 11.60
C VAL A 206 5.14 -14.72 12.60
N HIS A 207 6.31 -15.10 12.10
CA HIS A 207 7.48 -15.38 12.92
C HIS A 207 8.06 -14.10 13.55
N GLN A 208 8.17 -13.00 12.78
CA GLN A 208 8.56 -11.68 13.33
C GLN A 208 7.61 -11.22 14.42
N GLN A 209 6.30 -11.40 14.23
CA GLN A 209 5.28 -11.01 15.20
C GLN A 209 5.47 -11.77 16.52
N ALA A 210 5.66 -13.09 16.46
CA ALA A 210 5.90 -13.92 17.65
C ALA A 210 7.18 -13.52 18.40
N LEU A 211 8.29 -13.35 17.68
CA LEU A 211 9.57 -12.94 18.26
C LEU A 211 9.48 -11.54 18.88
N ALA A 212 8.96 -10.57 18.13
CA ALA A 212 8.85 -9.19 18.56
C ALA A 212 7.84 -9.02 19.71
N ALA A 213 6.73 -9.77 19.74
CA ALA A 213 5.78 -9.74 20.83
C ALA A 213 6.40 -10.18 22.16
N LYS A 214 7.26 -11.21 22.13
CA LYS A 214 8.03 -11.64 23.31
C LYS A 214 8.96 -10.52 23.80
N GLU A 215 9.64 -9.83 22.89
CA GLU A 215 10.50 -8.69 23.24
C GLU A 215 9.70 -7.51 23.79
N VAL A 216 8.56 -7.17 23.17
CA VAL A 216 7.63 -6.13 23.68
C VAL A 216 7.17 -6.45 25.09
N GLN A 217 6.82 -7.71 25.39
CA GLN A 217 6.41 -8.12 26.73
C GLN A 217 7.53 -7.90 27.76
N GLN A 218 8.78 -8.23 27.41
CA GLN A 218 9.94 -8.00 28.28
C GLN A 218 10.21 -6.51 28.47
N LEU A 219 10.19 -5.73 27.40
CA LEU A 219 10.40 -4.28 27.41
C LEU A 219 9.30 -3.51 28.15
N SER A 220 8.09 -4.06 28.21
CA SER A 220 6.94 -3.52 28.97
C SER A 220 6.90 -3.96 30.43
N SER A 221 7.72 -4.94 30.83
CA SER A 221 7.70 -5.51 32.19
C SER A 221 8.11 -4.48 33.26
N PRO A 222 7.61 -4.60 34.51
CA PRO A 222 8.00 -3.69 35.60
C PRO A 222 9.51 -3.64 35.87
N GLN A 223 10.24 -4.71 35.53
CA GLN A 223 11.69 -4.79 35.65
C GLN A 223 12.45 -4.00 34.58
N ALA A 224 11.80 -3.67 33.46
CA ALA A 224 12.42 -2.90 32.38
C ALA A 224 12.59 -1.40 32.76
N PRO A 225 13.63 -0.74 32.22
CA PRO A 225 13.83 0.70 32.41
C PRO A 225 12.57 1.49 32.05
N ALA A 226 12.21 2.49 32.86
CA ALA A 226 11.02 3.31 32.64
C ALA A 226 11.01 3.97 31.23
N SER A 227 12.17 4.42 30.77
CA SER A 227 12.33 5.00 29.43
C SER A 227 11.98 4.01 28.31
N SER A 228 12.35 2.73 28.43
CA SER A 228 11.98 1.70 27.46
C SER A 228 10.48 1.48 27.45
N ARG A 229 9.87 1.35 28.63
CA ARG A 229 8.41 1.19 28.79
C ARG A 229 7.63 2.34 28.17
N ASP A 230 8.07 3.57 28.39
CA ASP A 230 7.39 4.76 27.85
C ASP A 230 7.48 4.84 26.31
N LEU A 231 8.61 4.42 25.74
CA LEU A 231 8.80 4.33 24.29
C LEU A 231 7.93 3.24 23.65
N VAL A 232 7.83 2.07 24.29
CA VAL A 232 6.93 0.99 23.83
C VAL A 232 5.48 1.45 23.88
N LYS A 233 5.02 2.02 25.01
CA LYS A 233 3.66 2.57 25.14
C LYS A 233 3.35 3.64 24.10
N ARG A 234 4.32 4.49 23.76
CA ARG A 234 4.15 5.48 22.70
C ARG A 234 3.95 4.81 21.35
N ALA A 235 4.77 3.82 21.01
CA ALA A 235 4.64 3.07 19.77
C ALA A 235 3.32 2.25 19.70
N GLU A 236 2.83 1.69 20.80
CA GLU A 236 1.51 1.02 20.85
C GLU A 236 0.36 2.01 20.55
N LYS A 237 0.46 3.25 21.01
CA LYS A 237 -0.48 4.33 20.64
C LYS A 237 -0.41 4.66 19.14
N ASP A 238 0.79 4.64 18.57
CA ASP A 238 0.97 4.83 17.12
C ASP A 238 0.35 3.67 16.33
N VAL A 239 0.51 2.42 16.77
CA VAL A 239 -0.18 1.26 16.19
C VAL A 239 -1.70 1.43 16.23
N THR A 240 -2.24 1.93 17.34
CA THR A 240 -3.68 2.24 17.44
C THR A 240 -4.10 3.29 16.40
N THR A 241 -3.23 4.28 16.17
CA THR A 241 -3.43 5.33 15.16
C THR A 241 -3.39 4.74 13.74
N ILE A 242 -2.44 3.85 13.45
CA ILE A 242 -2.34 3.14 12.17
C ILE A 242 -3.59 2.27 11.94
N ASN A 243 -3.99 1.46 12.93
CA ASN A 243 -5.16 0.60 12.84
C ASN A 243 -6.47 1.39 12.67
N SER A 244 -6.54 2.63 13.18
CA SER A 244 -7.68 3.51 12.95
C SER A 244 -7.88 3.88 11.47
N ILE A 245 -6.83 3.74 10.64
CA ILE A 245 -6.85 3.94 9.18
C ILE A 245 -6.92 2.61 8.43
N LEU A 246 -6.10 1.63 8.82
CA LEU A 246 -5.95 0.36 8.11
C LEU A 246 -7.24 -0.46 8.11
N VAL A 247 -7.93 -0.55 9.25
CA VAL A 247 -9.18 -1.32 9.35
C VAL A 247 -10.28 -0.73 8.45
N PRO A 248 -10.57 0.58 8.47
CA PRO A 248 -11.51 1.18 7.52
C PRO A 248 -11.06 1.06 6.06
N TYR A 249 -9.77 1.18 5.78
CA TYR A 249 -9.23 1.01 4.43
C TYR A 249 -9.48 -0.39 3.88
N GLN A 250 -9.14 -1.43 4.63
CA GLN A 250 -9.37 -2.83 4.26
C GLN A 250 -10.87 -3.15 4.11
N GLY A 251 -11.72 -2.55 4.96
CA GLY A 251 -13.17 -2.69 4.88
C GLY A 251 -13.85 -1.83 3.82
N GLY A 252 -13.12 -0.96 3.11
CA GLY A 252 -13.72 0.00 2.17
C GLY A 252 -14.66 1.02 2.83
N ASP A 253 -14.48 1.33 4.11
CA ASP A 253 -15.29 2.29 4.87
C ASP A 253 -14.84 3.73 4.58
N VAL A 254 -15.24 4.20 3.40
CA VAL A 254 -14.98 5.54 2.90
C VAL A 254 -15.48 6.63 3.86
N LYS A 255 -16.65 6.43 4.48
CA LYS A 255 -17.28 7.43 5.34
C LYS A 255 -16.43 7.67 6.60
N ARG A 256 -15.93 6.60 7.21
CA ARG A 256 -15.05 6.69 8.37
C ARG A 256 -13.72 7.35 8.01
N LEU A 257 -13.10 6.98 6.89
CA LEU A 257 -11.86 7.60 6.42
C LEU A 257 -12.04 9.10 6.11
N ALA A 258 -13.13 9.50 5.44
CA ALA A 258 -13.44 10.91 5.21
C ALA A 258 -13.68 11.67 6.54
N GLY A 259 -14.25 10.99 7.54
CA GLY A 259 -14.35 11.50 8.91
C GLY A 259 -12.99 11.77 9.56
N LEU A 260 -12.04 10.86 9.40
CA LEU A 260 -10.66 10.98 9.89
C LEU A 260 -9.87 12.05 9.14
N LEU A 261 -10.03 12.16 7.81
CA LEU A 261 -9.46 13.26 7.02
C LEU A 261 -9.88 14.62 7.57
N ARG A 262 -11.13 14.76 8.01
CA ARG A 262 -11.67 16.01 8.52
C ARG A 262 -11.29 16.30 9.99
N LYS A 263 -11.29 15.28 10.85
CA LYS A 263 -11.24 15.47 12.32
C LYS A 263 -10.12 14.71 13.04
N GLY A 264 -9.34 13.91 12.33
CA GLY A 264 -8.24 13.13 12.91
C GLY A 264 -7.08 14.00 13.39
N THR A 265 -6.09 13.36 14.01
CA THR A 265 -4.77 13.98 14.26
C THR A 265 -4.08 14.31 12.93
N PRO A 266 -3.05 15.19 12.91
CA PRO A 266 -2.34 15.52 11.67
C PRO A 266 -1.89 14.29 10.87
N GLU A 267 -1.36 13.26 11.54
CA GLU A 267 -0.92 12.00 10.93
C GLU A 267 -2.10 11.20 10.39
N GLN A 268 -3.20 11.10 11.15
CA GLN A 268 -4.41 10.42 10.68
C GLN A 268 -5.01 11.09 9.45
N ARG A 269 -4.97 12.42 9.35
CA ARG A 269 -5.51 13.13 8.19
C ARG A 269 -4.73 12.80 6.92
N VAL A 270 -3.39 12.79 7.01
CA VAL A 270 -2.51 12.41 5.90
C VAL A 270 -2.74 10.96 5.49
N MET A 271 -2.69 10.03 6.45
CA MET A 271 -2.90 8.60 6.17
C MET A 271 -4.32 8.33 5.64
N ALA A 272 -5.34 9.06 6.12
CA ALA A 272 -6.70 8.95 5.60
C ALA A 272 -6.81 9.42 4.15
N ALA A 273 -6.10 10.49 3.78
CA ALA A 273 -6.04 10.94 2.38
C ALA A 273 -5.38 9.89 1.48
N GLN A 274 -4.25 9.30 1.93
CA GLN A 274 -3.56 8.21 1.22
C GLN A 274 -4.47 6.99 1.06
N ALA A 275 -5.15 6.56 2.13
CA ALA A 275 -6.10 5.46 2.11
C ALA A 275 -7.28 5.74 1.17
N LEU A 276 -7.90 6.92 1.24
CA LEU A 276 -9.01 7.30 0.35
C LEU A 276 -8.60 7.29 -1.13
N ASN A 277 -7.40 7.79 -1.45
CA ASN A 277 -6.90 7.74 -2.80
C ASN A 277 -6.59 6.30 -3.26
N GLY A 278 -6.07 5.46 -2.36
CA GLY A 278 -5.93 4.02 -2.60
C GLY A 278 -7.28 3.36 -2.95
N LEU A 279 -8.36 3.72 -2.23
CA LEU A 279 -9.71 3.22 -2.53
C LEU A 279 -10.24 3.71 -3.88
N CYS A 280 -9.84 4.90 -4.36
CA CYS A 280 -10.15 5.32 -5.73
C CYS A 280 -9.55 4.35 -6.76
N GLY A 281 -8.29 3.92 -6.57
CA GLY A 281 -7.63 2.92 -7.41
C GLY A 281 -8.27 1.52 -7.33
N MET A 282 -9.02 1.23 -6.26
CA MET A 282 -9.80 0.01 -6.10
C MET A 282 -11.24 0.11 -6.65
N GLY A 283 -11.54 1.16 -7.42
CA GLY A 283 -12.86 1.34 -8.05
C GLY A 283 -13.93 1.97 -7.15
N LEU A 284 -13.55 2.55 -6.00
CA LEU A 284 -14.47 3.23 -5.09
C LEU A 284 -14.46 4.76 -5.24
N SER A 285 -13.95 5.28 -6.35
CA SER A 285 -13.77 6.72 -6.61
C SER A 285 -15.07 7.53 -6.48
N GLU A 286 -16.20 7.01 -6.95
CA GLU A 286 -17.49 7.68 -6.81
C GLU A 286 -17.93 7.81 -5.35
N LYS A 287 -17.77 6.73 -4.56
CA LYS A 287 -18.10 6.73 -3.12
C LYS A 287 -17.18 7.68 -2.34
N VAL A 288 -15.90 7.71 -2.70
CA VAL A 288 -14.91 8.66 -2.16
C VAL A 288 -15.36 10.08 -2.47
N ALA A 289 -15.63 10.41 -3.72
CA ALA A 289 -16.09 11.73 -4.13
C ALA A 289 -17.37 12.16 -3.39
N ALA A 290 -18.36 11.28 -3.28
CA ALA A 290 -19.59 11.54 -2.54
C ALA A 290 -19.35 11.82 -1.04
N SER A 291 -18.43 11.11 -0.41
CA SER A 291 -18.08 11.33 1.00
C SER A 291 -17.25 12.60 1.22
N LEU A 292 -16.49 13.01 0.21
CA LEU A 292 -15.72 14.25 0.21
C LEU A 292 -16.58 15.49 -0.07
N SER A 293 -17.77 15.38 -0.68
CA SER A 293 -18.66 16.51 -1.03
C SER A 293 -19.04 17.44 0.14
N ASN A 294 -18.74 17.08 1.40
CA ASN A 294 -18.88 17.97 2.53
C ASN A 294 -17.88 19.15 2.44
N PRO A 295 -18.34 20.42 2.43
CA PRO A 295 -17.46 21.59 2.32
C PRO A 295 -16.33 21.65 3.35
N ALA A 296 -16.58 21.20 4.59
CA ALA A 296 -15.55 21.18 5.62
C ALA A 296 -14.44 20.16 5.33
N THR A 297 -14.79 19.01 4.75
CA THR A 297 -13.82 17.98 4.37
C THR A 297 -12.94 18.44 3.20
N ILE A 298 -13.55 19.08 2.18
CA ILE A 298 -12.81 19.63 1.04
C ILE A 298 -11.85 20.73 1.50
N ARG A 299 -12.32 21.67 2.34
CA ARG A 299 -11.46 22.73 2.89
C ARG A 299 -10.25 22.17 3.63
N GLU A 300 -10.46 21.13 4.43
CA GLU A 300 -9.37 20.46 5.15
C GLU A 300 -8.40 19.78 4.18
N ALA A 301 -8.89 19.08 3.15
CA ALA A 301 -8.05 18.47 2.12
C ALA A 301 -7.18 19.50 1.37
N VAL A 302 -7.75 20.67 1.05
CA VAL A 302 -7.01 21.77 0.40
C VAL A 302 -5.94 22.34 1.35
N ALA A 303 -6.29 22.56 2.62
CA ALA A 303 -5.35 23.06 3.61
C ALA A 303 -4.17 22.09 3.84
N LEU A 304 -4.44 20.79 3.89
CA LEU A 304 -3.42 19.75 3.99
C LEU A 304 -2.52 19.73 2.75
N LEU A 305 -3.10 19.78 1.55
CA LEU A 305 -2.31 19.82 0.31
C LEU A 305 -1.39 21.05 0.27
N GLN A 306 -1.90 22.21 0.70
CA GLN A 306 -1.11 23.44 0.78
C GLN A 306 0.07 23.29 1.76
N LYS A 307 -0.19 22.72 2.95
CA LYS A 307 0.83 22.47 3.97
C LYS A 307 1.92 21.52 3.45
N GLU A 308 1.54 20.44 2.77
CA GLU A 308 2.50 19.48 2.22
C GLU A 308 3.37 20.13 1.12
N CYS A 309 2.79 20.96 0.25
CA CYS A 309 3.53 21.67 -0.81
C CYS A 309 4.44 22.81 -0.29
N ASP A 310 4.14 23.36 0.89
CA ASP A 310 4.96 24.41 1.52
C ASP A 310 6.02 23.85 2.47
N SER A 311 5.99 22.54 2.74
CA SER A 311 6.92 21.89 3.66
C SER A 311 8.37 22.02 3.14
N PRO A 312 9.31 22.54 3.97
CA PRO A 312 10.69 22.73 3.55
C PRO A 312 11.45 21.42 3.30
N ALA A 313 10.86 20.27 3.63
CA ALA A 313 11.40 18.95 3.31
C ALA A 313 11.69 18.77 1.81
N ASP A 314 10.97 19.49 0.95
CA ASP A 314 11.14 19.49 -0.52
C ASP A 314 12.40 20.19 -1.02
N LYS A 315 13.12 20.93 -0.18
CA LYS A 315 14.39 21.57 -0.58
C LYS A 315 15.57 20.60 -0.61
N ARG A 316 15.41 19.40 -0.06
CA ARG A 316 16.42 18.33 -0.15
C ARG A 316 15.98 17.45 -1.31
N GLY A 317 16.87 17.24 -2.28
CA GLY A 317 16.62 16.41 -3.45
C GLY A 317 16.17 14.98 -3.13
N PRO A 318 16.05 14.10 -4.13
CA PRO A 318 15.44 12.78 -3.97
C PRO A 318 15.95 12.07 -2.72
N PRO A 319 15.06 11.49 -1.89
CA PRO A 319 15.48 10.74 -0.72
C PRO A 319 16.52 9.70 -1.17
N PRO A 320 17.70 9.65 -0.54
CA PRO A 320 18.75 8.72 -0.96
C PRO A 320 18.16 7.31 -0.99
N GLN A 321 18.09 6.75 -2.20
CA GLN A 321 17.55 5.41 -2.41
C GLN A 321 18.36 4.42 -1.56
N ALA A 322 17.66 3.76 -0.62
CA ALA A 322 18.02 2.47 -0.05
C ALA A 322 19.43 2.28 0.57
N ALA A 323 20.03 3.32 1.18
CA ALA A 323 21.08 3.10 2.17
C ALA A 323 20.46 3.14 3.57
N SER A 324 20.19 1.96 4.13
CA SER A 324 19.71 1.64 5.48
C SER A 324 19.24 2.82 6.35
N ALA A 325 17.94 2.83 6.64
CA ALA A 325 17.21 3.74 7.51
C ALA A 325 17.62 3.71 9.00
N SER A 326 18.90 3.79 9.33
CA SER A 326 19.34 3.99 10.71
C SER A 326 20.24 5.21 10.84
N ALA A 327 19.80 6.15 11.68
CA ALA A 327 20.50 7.34 12.16
C ALA A 327 20.50 8.58 11.24
N GLY A 328 19.34 9.23 11.14
CA GLY A 328 19.22 10.58 10.60
C GLY A 328 17.94 11.26 11.05
N ALA A 329 17.83 11.55 12.35
CA ALA A 329 16.69 12.22 12.96
C ALA A 329 16.37 13.54 12.25
N SER A 330 15.31 13.57 11.43
CA SER A 330 14.74 14.82 10.93
C SER A 330 13.94 15.46 12.07
N ALA A 331 14.59 16.32 12.84
CA ALA A 331 14.03 17.04 14.00
C ALA A 331 12.95 18.10 13.65
N GLY A 332 12.25 17.98 12.52
CA GLY A 332 11.32 19.00 12.02
C GLY A 332 9.82 18.70 12.24
N MET A 333 9.47 17.43 12.45
CA MET A 333 8.14 17.04 12.93
C MET A 333 8.39 16.23 14.20
N GLY A 334 7.91 16.69 15.35
CA GLY A 334 7.96 15.93 16.61
C GLY A 334 7.09 14.67 16.60
N GLY A 335 6.83 14.09 15.43
CA GLY A 335 6.04 12.90 15.22
C GLY A 335 6.84 11.64 15.52
N SER A 336 6.13 10.57 15.85
CA SER A 336 6.73 9.26 16.09
C SER A 336 7.45 8.74 14.83
N PRO A 337 8.65 8.14 14.96
CA PRO A 337 9.33 7.46 13.86
C PRO A 337 8.45 6.42 13.16
N LEU A 338 7.62 5.70 13.92
CA LEU A 338 6.71 4.68 13.38
C LEU A 338 5.66 5.28 12.44
N LEU A 339 5.00 6.37 12.86
CA LEU A 339 4.00 7.04 12.00
C LEU A 339 4.65 7.65 10.75
N LYS A 340 5.88 8.15 10.89
CA LYS A 340 6.62 8.70 9.76
C LYS A 340 6.97 7.64 8.72
N GLU A 341 7.51 6.50 9.15
CA GLU A 341 7.78 5.35 8.27
C GLU A 341 6.49 4.90 7.59
N TRP A 342 5.41 4.75 8.36
CA TRP A 342 4.13 4.31 7.80
C TRP A 342 3.56 5.26 6.74
N ILE A 343 3.63 6.58 6.95
CA ILE A 343 3.19 7.58 5.96
C ILE A 343 4.04 7.51 4.68
N GLN A 344 5.32 7.16 4.79
CA GLN A 344 6.24 7.02 3.66
C GLN A 344 6.05 5.70 2.90
N ASP A 345 5.66 4.63 3.60
CA ASP A 345 5.45 3.29 3.04
C ASP A 345 4.13 3.15 2.27
N PHE A 346 3.20 4.11 2.38
CA PHE A 346 2.03 4.15 1.50
C PHE A 346 2.45 4.24 0.03
N SER A 347 1.69 3.59 -0.86
CA SER A 347 2.03 3.48 -2.29
C SER A 347 2.23 4.80 -3.02
N LEU A 348 1.63 5.89 -2.51
CA LEU A 348 1.75 7.22 -3.07
C LEU A 348 2.11 8.24 -1.98
N PRO A 349 3.01 9.20 -2.29
CA PRO A 349 3.31 10.32 -1.41
C PRO A 349 2.04 11.08 -0.97
N PRO A 350 2.02 11.65 0.24
CA PRO A 350 0.88 12.41 0.78
C PRO A 350 0.28 13.44 -0.20
N ARG A 351 1.13 14.28 -0.80
CA ARG A 351 0.71 15.33 -1.74
C ARG A 351 0.05 14.78 -3.01
N ILE A 352 0.57 13.68 -3.56
CA ILE A 352 -0.02 13.01 -4.73
C ILE A 352 -1.37 12.40 -4.36
N SER A 353 -1.46 11.78 -3.19
CA SER A 353 -2.71 11.21 -2.70
C SER A 353 -3.79 12.27 -2.49
N LEU A 354 -3.42 13.40 -1.88
CA LEU A 354 -4.32 14.55 -1.71
C LEU A 354 -4.76 15.14 -3.07
N ALA A 355 -3.84 15.29 -4.03
CA ALA A 355 -4.17 15.72 -5.39
C ALA A 355 -5.17 14.76 -6.07
N GLY A 356 -4.97 13.44 -5.91
CA GLY A 356 -5.84 12.41 -6.46
C GLY A 356 -7.30 12.49 -5.98
N LEU A 357 -7.53 12.95 -4.74
CA LEU A 357 -8.88 13.18 -4.22
C LEU A 357 -9.64 14.26 -5.03
N PHE A 358 -8.94 15.29 -5.51
CA PHE A 358 -9.55 16.34 -6.35
C PHE A 358 -9.80 15.86 -7.77
N GLY A 359 -8.99 14.93 -8.29
CA GLY A 359 -9.30 14.21 -9.53
C GLY A 359 -10.61 13.42 -9.41
N ALA A 360 -10.78 12.67 -8.31
CA ALA A 360 -12.02 11.94 -8.04
C ALA A 360 -13.24 12.87 -7.91
N LEU A 361 -13.08 14.03 -7.27
CA LEU A 361 -14.12 15.07 -7.23
C LEU A 361 -14.44 15.60 -8.63
N GLY A 362 -13.44 15.86 -9.48
CA GLY A 362 -13.66 16.26 -10.87
C GLY A 362 -14.50 15.22 -11.62
N THR A 363 -14.08 13.96 -11.61
CA THR A 363 -14.74 12.90 -12.37
C THR A 363 -16.18 12.64 -11.92
N HIS A 364 -16.47 12.67 -10.62
CA HIS A 364 -17.75 12.17 -10.09
C HIS A 364 -18.64 13.22 -9.42
N LYS A 365 -18.10 14.37 -9.02
CA LYS A 365 -18.78 15.44 -8.26
C LYS A 365 -18.25 16.84 -8.64
N PRO A 366 -18.34 17.28 -9.91
CA PRO A 366 -17.75 18.54 -10.38
C PRO A 366 -18.24 19.78 -9.61
N GLU A 367 -19.45 19.76 -9.06
CA GLU A 367 -20.00 20.82 -8.20
C GLU A 367 -19.25 20.93 -6.87
N SER A 368 -18.77 19.79 -6.34
CA SER A 368 -17.92 19.76 -5.15
C SER A 368 -16.50 20.21 -5.48
N LEU A 369 -15.97 19.86 -6.66
CA LEU A 369 -14.70 20.40 -7.15
C LEU A 369 -14.73 21.94 -7.21
N ASN A 370 -15.86 22.52 -7.63
CA ASN A 370 -16.02 23.98 -7.67
C ASN A 370 -15.84 24.67 -6.31
N ARG A 371 -16.06 23.96 -5.20
CA ARG A 371 -15.76 24.44 -3.84
C ARG A 371 -14.27 24.39 -3.53
N ALA A 372 -13.56 23.34 -3.98
CA ALA A 372 -12.11 23.28 -3.83
C ALA A 372 -11.40 24.44 -4.56
N LEU A 373 -11.92 24.84 -5.72
CA LEU A 373 -11.43 26.01 -6.46
C LEU A 373 -11.64 27.33 -5.68
N GLU A 374 -12.73 27.46 -4.93
CA GLU A 374 -12.98 28.63 -4.06
C GLU A 374 -11.96 28.75 -2.91
N TRP A 375 -11.28 27.65 -2.56
CA TRP A 375 -10.21 27.62 -1.57
C TRP A 375 -8.81 27.51 -2.19
N ASP A 376 -8.67 27.85 -3.47
CA ASP A 376 -7.39 27.95 -4.17
C ASP A 376 -6.61 26.63 -4.28
N VAL A 377 -7.30 25.50 -4.52
CA VAL A 377 -6.65 24.20 -4.75
C VAL A 377 -5.68 24.20 -5.96
N LEU A 378 -5.83 25.14 -6.89
CA LEU A 378 -4.94 25.25 -8.05
C LEU A 378 -3.54 25.75 -7.68
N GLN A 379 -3.40 26.57 -6.64
CA GLN A 379 -2.09 27.07 -6.20
C GLN A 379 -1.13 25.93 -5.79
N PRO A 380 -1.49 25.00 -4.88
CA PRO A 380 -0.59 23.90 -4.53
C PRO A 380 -0.37 22.93 -5.70
N LEU A 381 -1.39 22.65 -6.53
CA LEU A 381 -1.23 21.80 -7.71
C LEU A 381 -0.24 22.42 -8.72
N ALA A 382 -0.28 23.74 -8.93
CA ALA A 382 0.68 24.44 -9.78
C ALA A 382 2.11 24.43 -9.21
N LYS A 383 2.27 24.43 -7.87
CA LYS A 383 3.57 24.23 -7.21
C LYS A 383 4.10 22.82 -7.47
N MET A 384 3.25 21.79 -7.37
CA MET A 384 3.63 20.41 -7.68
C MET A 384 4.06 20.25 -9.15
N VAL A 385 3.35 20.87 -10.11
CA VAL A 385 3.77 20.87 -11.52
C VAL A 385 5.13 21.57 -11.72
N GLY A 386 5.38 22.67 -11.02
CA GLY A 386 6.61 23.45 -11.19
C GLY A 386 7.84 22.85 -10.47
N ARG A 387 7.64 22.18 -9.34
CA ARG A 387 8.73 21.76 -8.43
C ARG A 387 8.74 20.27 -8.07
N GLY A 388 7.70 19.53 -8.43
CA GLY A 388 7.60 18.11 -8.14
C GLY A 388 8.61 17.28 -8.93
N GLU A 389 8.77 16.02 -8.53
CA GLU A 389 9.54 15.04 -9.28
C GLU A 389 8.87 14.76 -10.64
N GLU A 390 9.61 14.24 -11.62
CA GLU A 390 9.07 13.98 -12.96
C GLU A 390 7.76 13.16 -12.95
N LYS A 391 7.73 12.03 -12.24
CA LYS A 391 6.53 11.20 -12.10
C LYS A 391 5.37 11.95 -11.45
N GLU A 392 5.67 12.77 -10.45
CA GLU A 392 4.65 13.56 -9.78
C GLU A 392 4.07 14.63 -10.68
N ARG A 393 4.92 15.37 -11.40
CA ARG A 393 4.49 16.41 -12.34
C ARG A 393 3.56 15.84 -13.40
N GLU A 394 3.88 14.66 -13.92
CA GLU A 394 3.05 13.93 -14.89
C GLU A 394 1.69 13.48 -14.31
N LEU A 395 1.69 12.97 -13.08
CA LEU A 395 0.44 12.58 -12.40
C LEU A 395 -0.45 13.79 -12.13
N VAL A 396 0.13 14.89 -11.60
CA VAL A 396 -0.62 16.12 -11.34
C VAL A 396 -1.11 16.76 -12.64
N ALA A 397 -0.32 16.71 -13.71
CA ALA A 397 -0.75 17.20 -15.01
C ALA A 397 -1.97 16.41 -15.53
N SER A 398 -1.95 15.09 -15.40
CA SER A 398 -3.10 14.22 -15.72
C SER A 398 -4.34 14.58 -14.91
N LEU A 399 -4.18 14.80 -13.59
CA LEU A 399 -5.28 15.17 -12.70
C LEU A 399 -5.86 16.55 -13.06
N LEU A 400 -5.01 17.52 -13.40
CA LEU A 400 -5.43 18.85 -13.84
C LEU A 400 -6.22 18.79 -15.15
N LEU A 401 -5.79 17.95 -16.11
CA LEU A 401 -6.53 17.72 -17.36
C LEU A 401 -7.94 17.17 -17.07
N VAL A 402 -8.05 16.15 -16.22
CA VAL A 402 -9.34 15.58 -15.79
C VAL A 402 -10.22 16.65 -15.13
N MET A 403 -9.66 17.46 -14.23
CA MET A 403 -10.39 18.55 -13.59
C MET A 403 -10.89 19.59 -14.60
N MET A 404 -10.06 19.98 -15.57
CA MET A 404 -10.42 20.95 -16.61
C MET A 404 -11.55 20.42 -17.51
N THR A 405 -11.51 19.14 -17.92
CA THR A 405 -12.58 18.54 -18.73
C THR A 405 -13.88 18.35 -17.93
N ALA A 406 -13.80 18.22 -16.61
CA ALA A 406 -14.96 17.95 -15.77
C ALA A 406 -15.82 19.18 -15.44
N SER A 407 -15.25 20.39 -15.49
CA SER A 407 -15.95 21.60 -15.09
C SER A 407 -15.42 22.83 -15.82
N GLU A 408 -16.34 23.59 -16.43
CA GLU A 408 -16.05 24.88 -17.04
C GLU A 408 -15.36 25.85 -16.05
N LYS A 409 -15.76 25.82 -14.77
CA LYS A 409 -15.14 26.65 -13.73
C LYS A 409 -13.68 26.25 -13.49
N ALA A 410 -13.39 24.95 -13.47
CA ALA A 410 -12.02 24.44 -13.32
C ALA A 410 -11.16 24.81 -14.52
N TRP A 411 -11.68 24.64 -15.73
CA TRP A 411 -11.01 25.05 -16.97
C TRP A 411 -10.69 26.55 -17.00
N ARG A 412 -11.68 27.42 -16.74
CA ARG A 412 -11.47 28.87 -16.68
C ARG A 412 -10.47 29.26 -15.59
N ALA A 413 -10.57 28.68 -14.40
CA ALA A 413 -9.65 28.97 -13.30
C ALA A 413 -8.21 28.52 -13.63
N ALA A 414 -8.04 27.38 -14.29
CA ALA A 414 -6.75 26.91 -14.77
C ALA A 414 -6.14 27.86 -15.81
N LYS A 415 -6.90 28.28 -16.82
CA LYS A 415 -6.44 29.28 -17.82
C LYS A 415 -6.08 30.63 -17.20
N ALA A 416 -6.83 31.08 -16.20
CA ALA A 416 -6.56 32.33 -15.50
C ALA A 416 -5.34 32.25 -14.55
N SER A 417 -4.87 31.06 -14.19
CA SER A 417 -3.75 30.87 -13.29
C SER A 417 -2.42 31.12 -13.99
N LYS A 418 -1.84 32.29 -13.74
CA LYS A 418 -0.49 32.66 -14.20
C LYS A 418 0.56 31.68 -13.68
N LEU A 419 0.47 31.30 -12.40
CA LEU A 419 1.40 30.34 -11.77
C LEU A 419 1.36 28.99 -12.48
N LEU A 420 0.17 28.47 -12.79
CA LEU A 420 0.04 27.18 -13.48
C LEU A 420 0.61 27.24 -14.90
N SER A 421 0.34 28.33 -15.63
CA SER A 421 0.85 28.52 -16.99
C SER A 421 2.39 28.61 -17.03
N GLU A 422 2.99 29.34 -16.10
CA GLU A 422 4.45 29.47 -15.96
C GLU A 422 5.10 28.15 -15.53
N SER A 423 4.54 27.50 -14.50
CA SER A 423 5.01 26.19 -14.02
C SER A 423 4.98 25.14 -15.13
N THR A 424 3.87 25.06 -15.86
CA THR A 424 3.69 24.05 -16.92
C THR A 424 4.63 24.31 -18.10
N THR A 425 4.79 25.57 -18.53
CA THR A 425 5.72 25.92 -19.62
C THR A 425 7.16 25.57 -19.26
N THR A 426 7.57 25.91 -18.03
CA THR A 426 8.91 25.60 -17.51
C THR A 426 9.14 24.09 -17.40
N ALA A 427 8.16 23.36 -16.85
CA ALA A 427 8.24 21.91 -16.71
C ALA A 427 8.27 21.18 -18.06
N ALA A 428 7.43 21.60 -19.02
CA ALA A 428 7.40 21.04 -20.37
C ALA A 428 8.71 21.31 -21.14
N ALA A 429 9.28 22.51 -21.02
CA ALA A 429 10.58 22.83 -21.61
C ALA A 429 11.71 21.97 -21.01
N SER A 430 11.70 21.77 -19.69
CA SER A 430 12.64 20.88 -19.00
C SER A 430 12.49 19.42 -19.44
N ALA A 431 11.26 18.92 -19.60
CA ALA A 431 10.99 17.57 -20.09
C ALA A 431 11.49 17.37 -21.53
N ALA A 432 11.21 18.34 -22.42
CA ALA A 432 11.66 18.31 -23.82
C ALA A 432 13.19 18.29 -23.95
N ALA A 433 13.91 19.02 -23.09
CA ALA A 433 15.36 19.04 -23.08
C ALA A 433 15.97 17.67 -22.71
N ASN A 434 15.29 16.86 -21.90
CA ASN A 434 15.80 15.58 -21.41
C ASN A 434 15.64 14.41 -22.38
N LYS A 435 14.99 14.60 -23.55
CA LYS A 435 14.93 13.65 -24.71
C LYS A 435 14.68 12.17 -24.37
N ARG A 436 14.08 11.85 -23.22
CA ARG A 436 13.64 10.48 -22.90
C ARG A 436 12.18 10.34 -23.34
N GLN A 437 11.97 9.32 -24.15
CA GLN A 437 10.80 9.01 -24.97
C GLN A 437 9.44 9.19 -24.26
N GLY A 438 8.47 9.74 -25.01
CA GLY A 438 7.03 9.60 -24.72
C GLY A 438 6.31 10.94 -24.56
N GLY A 439 5.18 11.11 -25.27
CA GLY A 439 4.30 12.26 -25.11
C GLY A 439 3.73 12.33 -23.69
N GLY A 440 4.37 13.13 -22.84
CA GLY A 440 3.95 13.35 -21.46
C GLY A 440 2.69 14.22 -21.38
N ASN A 441 2.00 14.12 -20.25
CA ASN A 441 0.86 14.95 -19.91
C ASN A 441 1.25 16.41 -19.68
N LEU A 442 2.52 16.72 -19.42
CA LEU A 442 3.00 18.10 -19.25
C LEU A 442 2.90 18.93 -20.55
N PRO A 443 3.45 18.50 -21.71
CA PRO A 443 3.18 19.15 -22.99
C PRO A 443 1.70 19.24 -23.36
N LEU A 444 0.93 18.18 -23.09
CA LEU A 444 -0.52 18.15 -23.32
C LEU A 444 -1.23 19.24 -22.49
N LEU A 445 -0.96 19.31 -21.19
CA LEU A 445 -1.48 20.35 -20.30
C LEU A 445 -1.09 21.75 -20.77
N ALA A 446 0.16 21.96 -21.19
CA ALA A 446 0.62 23.26 -21.71
C ALA A 446 -0.18 23.71 -22.94
N THR A 447 -0.58 22.76 -23.79
CA THR A 447 -1.37 23.02 -24.99
C THR A 447 -2.84 23.26 -24.65
N CYS A 448 -3.41 22.44 -23.76
CA CYS A 448 -4.78 22.58 -23.26
C CYS A 448 -5.01 23.94 -22.54
N LEU A 449 -4.01 24.48 -21.86
CA LEU A 449 -4.10 25.81 -21.23
C LEU A 449 -4.19 26.95 -22.26
N LYS A 450 -3.71 26.73 -23.49
CA LYS A 450 -3.77 27.68 -24.62
C LYS A 450 -4.94 27.41 -25.57
N PHE A 451 -5.74 26.38 -25.31
CA PHE A 451 -6.88 26.03 -26.15
C PHE A 451 -7.99 27.08 -26.02
N ASP A 452 -8.43 27.64 -27.15
CA ASP A 452 -9.42 28.73 -27.21
C ASP A 452 -10.88 28.27 -27.34
N GLY A 453 -11.12 26.97 -27.52
CA GLY A 453 -12.46 26.37 -27.53
C GLY A 453 -13.05 26.24 -26.13
N THR A 454 -14.12 25.45 -25.98
CA THR A 454 -14.82 25.24 -24.70
C THR A 454 -14.25 24.07 -23.89
N HIS A 455 -14.61 23.96 -22.61
CA HIS A 455 -14.21 22.80 -21.80
C HIS A 455 -14.79 21.45 -22.30
N GLU A 456 -15.93 21.48 -23.01
CA GLU A 456 -16.55 20.28 -23.59
C GLU A 456 -15.74 19.79 -24.79
N GLU A 457 -15.29 20.73 -25.63
CA GLU A 457 -14.41 20.47 -26.78
C GLU A 457 -12.98 20.08 -26.36
N LEU A 458 -12.60 20.34 -25.10
CA LEU A 458 -11.26 20.04 -24.60
C LEU A 458 -10.98 18.54 -24.60
N GLY A 459 -11.98 17.70 -24.31
CA GLY A 459 -11.83 16.25 -24.34
C GLY A 459 -11.51 15.73 -25.74
N ASP A 460 -12.23 16.21 -26.75
CA ASP A 460 -11.99 15.88 -28.15
C ASP A 460 -10.64 16.40 -28.63
N HIS A 461 -10.26 17.62 -28.21
CA HIS A 461 -8.96 18.19 -28.50
C HIS A 461 -7.82 17.33 -27.91
N MET A 462 -7.94 16.91 -26.65
CA MET A 462 -6.97 16.02 -26.00
C MET A 462 -6.84 14.69 -26.73
N PHE A 463 -7.97 14.08 -27.14
CA PHE A 463 -7.98 12.83 -27.89
C PHE A 463 -7.36 12.97 -29.29
N ALA A 464 -7.54 14.11 -29.95
CA ALA A 464 -6.90 14.39 -31.23
C ALA A 464 -5.38 14.52 -31.10
N MET A 465 -4.88 15.05 -29.98
CA MET A 465 -3.44 15.20 -29.74
C MET A 465 -2.75 13.92 -29.25
N SER A 466 -3.50 12.95 -28.71
CA SER A 466 -2.94 11.68 -28.25
C SER A 466 -2.75 10.65 -29.37
N LYS A 467 -3.27 10.92 -30.56
CA LYS A 467 -3.07 10.14 -31.78
C LYS A 467 -1.83 10.61 -32.51
#